data_AF-A0A9R1HZ03-F1
#
_entry.id   AF-A0A9R1HZ03-F1
#
_cell.length_a   1.000
_cell.length_b   1.000
_cell.length_c   1.000
_cell.angle_alpha   90.00
_cell.angle_beta   90.00
_cell.angle_gamma   90.00
#
_symmetry.space_group_name_H-M   'P 1'
#
loop_
_entity.id
_entity.type
_entity.pdbx_description
1 polymer ?
#
loop_
_entity_poly.entity_id
_entity_poly.type
_entity_poly.pdbx_seq_one_letter_code
_entity_poly.pdbx_strand_id
1 'polypeptide(L)'
;MSSSPNSDDNGKKNPLDAMGAFFSAQVNRRKLVTTQKLAMSERCTSCGDEFPGCAHRPADRKTWMAELGPDRLRVHQVVWPGTHDSATNKIGIPFITRPFAQCQSLSVYHQLALGCRLLDVRVQEERRVCHGVLATYSVDVVLDDVLRFLAETQSEVLVLEIRTEFGREDPPDFAKYLVERLGEHLIPQDEAVFGKTVAELLPRRVICVWKPRKSPAPGRGEPLWSSGYLRDNWIDTDLPETKYESNLKFLGQQPPARDRRYLYRVENTVTPQADNPVVCVRPVTNRIRGYARSFIAEAFAKGLGDRLQVFSTDFIDGDFVDACAGVTKARVDGTA
;
A
#
# COMPACT_ATOMS: atom_id res chain seq x y z
N MET A 1 -36.67 -62.20 -10.32
CA MET A 1 -36.85 -60.79 -9.91
C MET A 1 -35.67 -60.42 -9.03
N SER A 2 -34.99 -59.35 -9.41
CA SER A 2 -33.65 -58.93 -9.00
C SER A 2 -33.55 -58.51 -7.52
N SER A 3 -32.53 -59.02 -6.83
CA SER A 3 -31.98 -58.40 -5.62
C SER A 3 -30.66 -57.72 -5.98
N SER A 4 -30.67 -56.39 -6.05
CA SER A 4 -29.46 -55.56 -6.10
C SER A 4 -28.94 -55.32 -4.68
N PRO A 5 -27.64 -55.49 -4.40
CA PRO A 5 -27.02 -54.86 -3.25
C PRO A 5 -26.46 -53.49 -3.65
N ASN A 6 -26.86 -52.47 -2.88
CA ASN A 6 -26.16 -51.19 -2.78
C ASN A 6 -24.68 -51.43 -2.44
N SER A 7 -23.78 -50.76 -3.15
CA SER A 7 -22.43 -50.47 -2.66
C SER A 7 -22.21 -48.97 -2.76
N ASP A 8 -22.49 -48.28 -1.66
CA ASP A 8 -21.96 -46.95 -1.37
C ASP A 8 -20.44 -47.06 -1.19
N ASP A 9 -19.69 -46.95 -2.29
CA ASP A 9 -18.24 -46.83 -2.24
C ASP A 9 -17.87 -45.36 -1.95
N ASN A 10 -17.96 -45.00 -0.67
CA ASN A 10 -17.53 -43.71 -0.19
C ASN A 10 -16.01 -43.77 0.05
N GLY A 11 -15.24 -43.51 -1.00
CA GLY A 11 -13.77 -43.51 -1.02
C GLY A 11 -13.17 -42.58 0.04
N LYS A 12 -12.95 -43.13 1.24
CA LYS A 12 -12.16 -42.48 2.29
C LYS A 12 -10.70 -42.47 1.87
N LYS A 13 -10.22 -41.33 1.38
CA LYS A 13 -8.78 -41.08 1.16
C LYS A 13 -8.01 -41.45 2.43
N ASN A 14 -7.01 -42.32 2.28
CA ASN A 14 -6.15 -42.76 3.37
C ASN A 14 -5.46 -41.54 4.01
N PRO A 15 -5.57 -41.36 5.35
CA PRO A 15 -4.95 -40.23 6.06
C PRO A 15 -3.44 -40.09 5.85
N LEU A 16 -2.73 -41.21 5.63
CA LEU A 16 -1.28 -41.21 5.37
C LEU A 16 -0.95 -40.63 3.99
N ASP A 17 -1.75 -40.93 2.97
CA ASP A 17 -1.57 -40.39 1.61
C ASP A 17 -1.89 -38.88 1.58
N ALA A 18 -2.92 -38.47 2.35
CA ALA A 18 -3.25 -37.05 2.52
C ALA A 18 -2.13 -36.28 3.24
N MET A 19 -1.52 -36.86 4.28
CA MET A 19 -0.34 -36.29 4.93
C MET A 19 0.86 -36.21 3.99
N GLY A 20 1.16 -37.29 3.25
CA GLY A 20 2.27 -37.32 2.29
C GLY A 20 2.15 -36.28 1.18
N ALA A 21 0.93 -36.09 0.65
CA ALA A 21 0.63 -35.05 -0.32
C ALA A 21 0.81 -33.64 0.25
N PHE A 22 0.37 -33.42 1.49
CA PHE A 22 0.53 -32.13 2.19
C PHE A 22 2.02 -31.79 2.40
N PHE A 23 2.83 -32.72 2.90
CA PHE A 23 4.28 -32.51 3.07
C PHE A 23 4.98 -32.24 1.73
N SER A 24 4.62 -32.99 0.69
CA SER A 24 5.17 -32.79 -0.65
C SER A 24 4.84 -31.41 -1.22
N ALA A 25 3.60 -30.95 -1.05
CA ALA A 25 3.17 -29.60 -1.44
C ALA A 25 3.97 -28.52 -0.68
N GLN A 26 4.16 -28.68 0.63
CA GLN A 26 4.97 -27.74 1.43
C GLN A 26 6.43 -27.68 0.99
N VAL A 27 7.06 -28.82 0.69
CA VAL A 27 8.45 -28.87 0.18
C VAL A 27 8.54 -28.17 -1.18
N ASN A 28 7.62 -28.45 -2.10
CA ASN A 28 7.58 -27.81 -3.41
C ASN A 28 7.36 -26.30 -3.30
N ARG A 29 6.49 -25.84 -2.39
CA ARG A 29 6.28 -24.41 -2.14
C ARG A 29 7.55 -23.73 -1.63
N ARG A 30 8.28 -24.35 -0.69
CA ARG A 30 9.56 -23.82 -0.19
C ARG A 30 10.61 -23.71 -1.29
N LYS A 31 10.72 -24.73 -2.17
CA LYS A 31 11.62 -24.70 -3.32
C LYS A 31 11.27 -23.53 -4.25
N LEU A 32 9.99 -23.38 -4.60
CA LEU A 32 9.52 -22.29 -5.47
C LEU A 32 9.83 -20.91 -4.89
N VAL A 33 9.54 -20.68 -3.60
CA VAL A 33 9.87 -19.42 -2.91
C VAL A 33 11.38 -19.15 -2.96
N THR A 34 12.20 -20.18 -2.77
CA THR A 34 13.67 -20.06 -2.80
C THR A 34 14.16 -19.71 -4.21
N THR A 35 13.65 -20.38 -5.23
CA THR A 35 13.95 -20.10 -6.64
C THR A 35 13.61 -18.65 -6.99
N GLN A 36 12.41 -18.17 -6.65
CA GLN A 36 12.04 -16.79 -6.95
C GLN A 36 12.85 -15.74 -6.18
N LYS A 37 13.29 -16.05 -4.96
CA LYS A 37 14.21 -15.16 -4.22
C LYS A 37 15.56 -15.02 -4.93
N LEU A 38 16.09 -16.13 -5.45
CA LEU A 38 17.34 -16.13 -6.22
C LEU A 38 17.15 -15.35 -7.52
N ALA A 39 16.08 -15.61 -8.26
CA ALA A 39 15.75 -14.87 -9.47
C ALA A 39 15.61 -13.35 -9.22
N MET A 40 14.99 -12.96 -8.10
CA MET A 40 14.93 -11.54 -7.71
C MET A 40 16.30 -10.94 -7.43
N SER A 41 17.19 -11.66 -6.75
CA SER A 41 18.55 -11.19 -6.47
C SER A 41 19.37 -11.04 -7.76
N GLU A 42 19.27 -12.01 -8.68
CA GLU A 42 19.93 -11.98 -9.98
C GLU A 42 19.40 -10.82 -10.83
N ARG A 43 18.08 -10.66 -10.91
CA ARG A 43 17.42 -9.55 -11.61
C ARG A 43 17.85 -8.19 -11.06
N CYS A 44 17.85 -8.03 -9.74
CA CYS A 44 18.31 -6.81 -9.06
C CYS A 44 19.76 -6.47 -9.44
N THR A 45 20.63 -7.47 -9.50
CA THR A 45 22.03 -7.30 -9.91
C THR A 45 22.14 -6.87 -11.38
N SER A 46 21.27 -7.40 -12.25
CA SER A 46 21.28 -7.09 -13.69
C SER A 46 20.67 -5.74 -14.05
N CYS A 47 19.58 -5.34 -13.39
CA CYS A 47 18.86 -4.10 -13.69
C CYS A 47 19.44 -2.88 -12.96
N GLY A 48 20.19 -3.12 -11.87
CA GLY A 48 20.75 -2.06 -11.03
C GLY A 48 19.69 -1.30 -10.24
N ASP A 49 20.07 -0.10 -9.80
CA ASP A 49 19.24 0.83 -9.03
C ASP A 49 19.32 2.28 -9.56
N GLU A 50 19.78 2.45 -10.80
CA GLU A 50 19.87 3.75 -11.47
C GLU A 50 18.52 4.15 -12.10
N PHE A 51 18.04 5.33 -11.75
CA PHE A 51 16.87 5.99 -12.33
C PHE A 51 16.97 7.50 -12.11
N PRO A 52 16.18 8.32 -12.84
CA PRO A 52 16.16 9.76 -12.62
C PRO A 52 15.88 10.12 -11.14
N GLY A 53 16.81 10.85 -10.53
CA GLY A 53 16.72 11.25 -9.12
C GLY A 53 17.14 10.20 -8.09
N CYS A 54 17.67 9.04 -8.49
CA CYS A 54 18.07 7.97 -7.58
C CYS A 54 19.05 8.43 -6.47
N ALA A 55 19.96 9.35 -6.76
CA ALA A 55 20.92 9.89 -5.79
C ALA A 55 20.33 10.93 -4.83
N HIS A 56 19.12 11.45 -5.09
CA HIS A 56 18.52 12.47 -4.25
C HIS A 56 18.19 11.93 -2.86
N ARG A 57 18.47 12.75 -1.85
CA ARG A 57 18.13 12.53 -0.45
C ARG A 57 17.55 13.86 0.06
N PRO A 58 16.27 13.91 0.50
CA PRO A 58 15.71 15.11 1.11
C PRO A 58 16.53 15.54 2.32
N ALA A 59 16.67 16.85 2.55
CA ALA A 59 17.40 17.36 3.71
C ALA A 59 16.64 17.03 5.01
N ASP A 60 15.31 17.19 4.98
CA ASP A 60 14.38 16.70 5.98
C ASP A 60 13.24 15.94 5.30
N ARG A 61 13.19 14.62 5.51
CA ARG A 61 12.11 13.77 4.99
C ARG A 61 10.74 14.18 5.53
N LYS A 62 10.65 14.87 6.66
CA LYS A 62 9.38 15.36 7.18
C LYS A 62 8.78 16.46 6.31
N THR A 63 9.60 17.24 5.60
CA THR A 63 9.17 18.40 4.79
C THR A 63 9.65 18.33 3.33
N TRP A 64 9.83 17.12 2.81
CA TRP A 64 10.43 16.94 1.49
C TRP A 64 9.62 17.56 0.34
N MET A 65 8.29 17.68 0.45
CA MET A 65 7.50 18.32 -0.61
C MET A 65 7.74 19.84 -0.64
N ALA A 66 7.91 20.48 0.53
CA ALA A 66 8.28 21.88 0.62
C ALA A 66 9.63 22.18 -0.05
N GLU A 67 10.62 21.29 0.09
CA GLU A 67 11.94 21.43 -0.55
C GLU A 67 11.87 21.48 -2.08
N LEU A 68 10.85 20.85 -2.68
CA LEU A 68 10.65 20.84 -4.14
C LEU A 68 9.95 22.11 -4.66
N GLY A 69 9.47 22.98 -3.77
CA GLY A 69 8.78 24.22 -4.10
C GLY A 69 7.28 24.02 -4.30
N PRO A 70 6.43 24.52 -3.38
CA PRO A 70 4.98 24.36 -3.45
C PRO A 70 4.34 24.90 -4.74
N ASP A 71 4.90 25.97 -5.31
CA ASP A 71 4.44 26.60 -6.56
C ASP A 71 4.86 25.82 -7.82
N ARG A 72 5.81 24.89 -7.69
CA ARG A 72 6.35 24.08 -8.80
C ARG A 72 5.79 22.67 -8.79
N LEU A 73 5.72 22.04 -7.60
CA LEU A 73 5.33 20.66 -7.44
C LEU A 73 3.83 20.47 -7.73
N ARG A 74 3.50 19.75 -8.80
CA ARG A 74 2.12 19.36 -9.13
C ARG A 74 1.79 17.97 -8.59
N VAL A 75 0.52 17.77 -8.23
CA VAL A 75 0.03 16.49 -7.67
C VAL A 75 0.34 15.29 -8.56
N HIS A 76 0.18 15.42 -9.89
CA HIS A 76 0.47 14.32 -10.82
C HIS A 76 1.97 13.96 -10.92
N GLN A 77 2.88 14.85 -10.51
CA GLN A 77 4.32 14.59 -10.52
C GLN A 77 4.76 13.74 -9.32
N VAL A 78 3.99 13.77 -8.22
CA VAL A 78 4.32 13.07 -6.99
C VAL A 78 4.34 11.56 -7.20
N VAL A 79 5.45 10.92 -6.83
CA VAL A 79 5.51 9.49 -6.51
C VAL A 79 5.28 9.36 -5.00
N TRP A 80 4.04 9.05 -4.60
CA TRP A 80 3.60 8.98 -3.22
C TRP A 80 4.25 7.76 -2.53
N PRO A 81 5.17 7.97 -1.56
CA PRO A 81 5.65 6.90 -0.71
C PRO A 81 4.50 6.49 0.20
N GLY A 82 4.02 5.27 0.04
CA GLY A 82 2.84 4.76 0.73
C GLY A 82 3.15 3.61 1.68
N THR A 83 2.24 3.39 2.62
CA THR A 83 2.29 2.27 3.56
C THR A 83 1.02 1.42 3.44
N HIS A 84 1.22 0.11 3.34
CA HIS A 84 0.16 -0.87 3.45
C HIS A 84 -0.18 -1.10 4.93
N ASP A 85 -1.48 -1.20 5.25
CA ASP A 85 -1.99 -1.44 6.60
C ASP A 85 -1.27 -0.60 7.68
N SER A 86 -1.28 0.71 7.44
CA SER A 86 -0.39 1.71 8.05
C SER A 86 -0.47 1.73 9.58
N ALA A 87 -1.65 1.47 10.14
CA ALA A 87 -1.92 1.58 11.57
C ALA A 87 -1.82 0.25 12.34
N THR A 88 -1.07 -0.72 11.83
CA THR A 88 -0.91 -2.06 12.46
C THR A 88 0.27 -2.17 13.43
N ASN A 89 0.97 -1.08 13.76
CA ASN A 89 2.17 -1.11 14.61
C ASN A 89 1.97 -1.69 16.01
N LYS A 90 0.76 -1.57 16.58
CA LYS A 90 0.39 -2.16 17.88
C LYS A 90 -0.63 -3.30 17.76
N ILE A 91 -0.87 -3.82 16.55
CA ILE A 91 -1.87 -4.88 16.32
C ILE A 91 -1.54 -6.14 17.11
N GLY A 92 -2.56 -6.82 17.63
CA GLY A 92 -2.43 -8.10 18.31
C GLY A 92 -1.52 -8.11 19.55
N ILE A 93 -1.33 -9.30 20.09
CA ILE A 93 -0.49 -9.56 21.27
C ILE A 93 0.96 -9.77 20.78
N PRO A 94 1.96 -9.11 21.40
CA PRO A 94 3.36 -9.31 21.05
C PRO A 94 3.73 -10.81 21.05
N PHE A 95 4.49 -11.25 20.04
CA PHE A 95 4.97 -12.64 19.87
C PHE A 95 3.89 -13.72 19.68
N ILE A 96 2.61 -13.41 19.87
CA ILE A 96 1.50 -14.36 19.68
C ILE A 96 0.77 -14.05 18.38
N THR A 97 -0.09 -13.03 18.35
CA THR A 97 -0.89 -12.73 17.15
C THR A 97 -0.30 -11.61 16.29
N ARG A 98 0.50 -10.71 16.88
CA ARG A 98 1.12 -9.59 16.16
C ARG A 98 1.96 -10.01 14.94
N PRO A 99 2.83 -11.03 15.02
CA PRO A 99 3.67 -11.40 13.88
C PRO A 99 2.91 -11.75 12.60
N PHE A 100 1.62 -12.11 12.71
CA PHE A 100 0.77 -12.52 11.59
C PHE A 100 -0.06 -11.39 10.97
N ALA A 101 -0.04 -10.19 11.56
CA ALA A 101 -0.86 -9.06 11.08
C ALA A 101 -0.15 -7.70 11.11
N GLN A 102 1.06 -7.62 11.68
CA GLN A 102 1.81 -6.38 11.73
C GLN A 102 2.47 -6.08 10.38
N CYS A 103 2.00 -5.04 9.70
CA CYS A 103 2.53 -4.53 8.43
C CYS A 103 3.45 -3.33 8.63
N GLN A 104 3.29 -2.59 9.73
CA GLN A 104 4.18 -1.48 10.09
C GLN A 104 4.73 -1.62 11.51
N SER A 105 5.88 -1.01 11.77
CA SER A 105 6.46 -0.92 13.13
C SER A 105 6.41 0.50 13.71
N LEU A 106 6.39 1.51 12.84
CA LEU A 106 6.27 2.92 13.19
C LEU A 106 4.81 3.31 13.42
N SER A 107 4.53 4.28 14.30
CA SER A 107 3.20 4.91 14.35
C SER A 107 2.92 5.69 13.07
N VAL A 108 1.66 6.09 12.87
CA VAL A 108 1.28 6.89 11.69
C VAL A 108 2.07 8.20 11.65
N TYR A 109 2.19 8.89 12.79
CA TYR A 109 3.01 10.10 12.88
C TYR A 109 4.47 9.86 12.46
N HIS A 110 5.10 8.78 12.93
CA HIS A 110 6.49 8.49 12.58
C HIS A 110 6.66 8.06 11.13
N GLN A 111 5.66 7.43 10.51
CA GLN A 111 5.66 7.17 9.07
C GLN A 111 5.61 8.48 8.27
N LEU A 112 4.73 9.41 8.66
CA LEU A 112 4.64 10.74 8.04
C LEU A 112 5.93 11.56 8.23
N ALA A 113 6.51 11.54 9.43
CA ALA A 113 7.78 12.19 9.74
C ALA A 113 8.96 11.57 8.96
N LEU A 114 8.90 10.27 8.67
CA LEU A 114 9.87 9.60 7.81
C LEU A 114 9.67 9.93 6.32
N GLY A 115 8.56 10.58 5.94
CA GLY A 115 8.26 11.05 4.59
C GLY A 115 7.17 10.27 3.85
N CYS A 116 6.47 9.34 4.51
CA CYS A 116 5.26 8.73 3.97
C CYS A 116 4.20 9.80 3.64
N ARG A 117 3.53 9.70 2.49
CA ARG A 117 2.44 10.61 2.08
C ARG A 117 1.20 9.87 1.61
N LEU A 118 1.16 8.54 1.69
CA LEU A 118 -0.07 7.77 1.49
C LEU A 118 -0.25 6.70 2.56
N LEU A 119 -1.34 6.81 3.32
CA LEU A 119 -1.66 5.89 4.42
C LEU A 119 -2.86 5.02 4.03
N ASP A 120 -2.71 3.69 4.03
CA ASP A 120 -3.83 2.73 4.02
C ASP A 120 -4.24 2.40 5.46
N VAL A 121 -5.44 2.76 5.88
CA VAL A 121 -5.98 2.53 7.23
C VAL A 121 -7.27 1.73 7.13
N ARG A 122 -7.36 0.64 7.89
CA ARG A 122 -8.50 -0.27 7.84
C ARG A 122 -9.25 -0.29 9.14
N VAL A 123 -10.56 -0.10 9.08
CA VAL A 123 -11.43 0.03 10.26
C VAL A 123 -12.55 -1.00 10.26
N GLN A 124 -13.14 -1.19 11.43
CA GLN A 124 -14.34 -2.00 11.66
C GLN A 124 -15.42 -1.15 12.35
N GLU A 125 -16.63 -1.69 12.47
CA GLU A 125 -17.85 -1.07 13.01
C GLU A 125 -17.69 -0.18 14.26
N GLU A 126 -16.83 -0.50 15.24
CA GLU A 126 -16.58 0.34 16.42
C GLU A 126 -15.47 1.39 16.22
N ARG A 127 -15.13 1.74 14.97
CA ARG A 127 -14.09 2.71 14.59
C ARG A 127 -12.70 2.35 15.11
N ARG A 128 -12.43 1.08 15.37
CA ARG A 128 -11.07 0.61 15.71
C ARG A 128 -10.33 0.24 14.44
N VAL A 129 -9.04 0.48 14.43
CA VAL A 129 -8.16 -0.04 13.38
C VAL A 129 -8.10 -1.57 13.50
N CYS A 130 -8.14 -2.28 12.37
CA CYS A 130 -8.11 -3.73 12.34
C CYS A 130 -7.38 -4.30 11.11
N HIS A 131 -7.07 -5.59 11.17
CA HIS A 131 -6.54 -6.39 10.08
C HIS A 131 -7.11 -7.81 10.22
N GLY A 132 -8.01 -8.18 9.32
CA GLY A 132 -8.93 -9.31 9.51
C GLY A 132 -9.66 -9.22 10.85
N VAL A 133 -9.56 -10.29 11.65
CA VAL A 133 -10.24 -10.39 12.95
C VAL A 133 -9.55 -9.62 14.08
N LEU A 134 -8.28 -9.22 13.90
CA LEU A 134 -7.52 -8.54 14.93
C LEU A 134 -7.81 -7.05 14.90
N ALA A 135 -8.10 -6.47 16.06
CA ALA A 135 -8.25 -5.04 16.24
C ALA A 135 -7.14 -4.48 17.13
N THR A 136 -6.79 -3.22 16.92
CA THR A 136 -5.88 -2.43 17.76
C THR A 136 -6.63 -1.20 18.29
N TYR A 137 -5.98 -0.06 18.45
CA TYR A 137 -6.52 1.19 18.96
C TYR A 137 -7.59 1.85 18.06
N SER A 138 -8.27 2.87 18.61
CA SER A 138 -9.24 3.69 17.90
C SER A 138 -8.61 4.44 16.72
N VAL A 139 -9.35 4.61 15.63
CA VAL A 139 -8.95 5.45 14.50
C VAL A 139 -8.68 6.91 14.93
N ASP A 140 -9.20 7.36 16.07
CA ASP A 140 -8.87 8.67 16.65
C ASP A 140 -7.35 8.88 16.74
N VAL A 141 -6.60 7.86 17.16
CA VAL A 141 -5.13 7.93 17.28
C VAL A 141 -4.48 8.19 15.92
N VAL A 142 -5.04 7.63 14.84
CA VAL A 142 -4.54 7.86 13.48
C VAL A 142 -4.83 9.29 13.05
N LEU A 143 -6.05 9.77 13.28
CA LEU A 143 -6.44 11.14 12.91
C LEU A 143 -5.65 12.17 13.70
N ASP A 144 -5.40 11.94 14.99
CA ASP A 144 -4.59 12.82 15.83
C ASP A 144 -3.13 12.84 15.37
N ASP A 145 -2.56 11.69 14.98
CA ASP A 145 -1.22 11.61 14.39
C ASP A 145 -1.13 12.40 13.06
N VAL A 146 -2.16 12.33 12.20
CA VAL A 146 -2.25 13.12 10.96
C VAL A 146 -2.36 14.61 11.25
N LEU A 147 -3.28 15.02 12.13
CA LEU A 147 -3.48 16.43 12.50
C LEU A 147 -2.23 17.03 13.15
N ARG A 148 -1.54 16.26 14.00
CA ARG A 148 -0.25 16.66 14.56
C ARG A 148 0.79 16.92 13.46
N PHE A 149 0.92 16.01 12.51
CA PHE A 149 1.83 16.19 11.38
C PHE A 149 1.50 17.45 10.56
N LEU A 150 0.21 17.69 10.30
CA LEU A 150 -0.25 18.89 9.60
C LEU A 150 0.02 20.17 10.40
N ALA A 151 -0.12 20.16 11.73
CA ALA A 151 0.19 21.31 12.57
C ALA A 151 1.70 21.65 12.58
N GLU A 152 2.56 20.65 12.39
CA GLU A 152 4.02 20.79 12.40
C GLU A 152 4.63 21.03 11.02
N THR A 153 3.83 21.07 9.95
CA THR A 153 4.28 21.27 8.56
C THR A 153 3.42 22.30 7.84
N GLN A 154 3.87 22.82 6.70
CA GLN A 154 3.14 23.88 5.97
C GLN A 154 2.67 23.47 4.57
N SER A 155 3.49 22.71 3.84
CA SER A 155 3.24 22.41 2.41
C SER A 155 3.08 20.93 2.10
N GLU A 156 3.10 20.07 3.11
CA GLU A 156 2.99 18.63 2.91
C GLU A 156 1.54 18.25 2.65
N VAL A 157 1.29 17.62 1.50
CA VAL A 157 -0.02 17.08 1.13
C VAL A 157 0.04 15.57 1.28
N LEU A 158 -1.02 14.95 1.80
CA LEU A 158 -1.08 13.50 1.98
C LEU A 158 -2.40 12.91 1.49
N VAL A 159 -2.34 11.64 1.11
CA VAL A 159 -3.48 10.80 0.78
C VAL A 159 -3.77 9.91 1.98
N LEU A 160 -4.94 10.09 2.59
CA LEU A 160 -5.40 9.24 3.67
C LEU A 160 -6.48 8.32 3.12
N GLU A 161 -6.11 7.07 2.85
CA GLU A 161 -7.07 6.03 2.56
C GLU A 161 -7.59 5.45 3.87
N ILE A 162 -8.91 5.48 4.04
CA ILE A 162 -9.59 4.73 5.08
C ILE A 162 -10.61 3.82 4.41
N ARG A 163 -10.58 2.54 4.78
CA ARG A 163 -11.50 1.54 4.24
C ARG A 163 -12.06 0.67 5.35
N THR A 164 -13.28 0.18 5.16
CA THR A 164 -13.80 -0.89 6.00
C THR A 164 -13.12 -2.20 5.63
N GLU A 165 -12.58 -2.88 6.64
CA GLU A 165 -11.85 -4.13 6.47
C GLU A 165 -12.73 -5.24 5.90
N PHE A 166 -12.13 -6.15 5.13
CA PHE A 166 -12.87 -7.27 4.56
C PHE A 166 -13.51 -8.13 5.67
N GLY A 167 -14.80 -8.44 5.52
CA GLY A 167 -15.55 -9.20 6.52
C GLY A 167 -15.97 -8.40 7.76
N ARG A 168 -15.82 -7.07 7.74
CA ARG A 168 -16.30 -6.14 8.76
C ARG A 168 -17.43 -5.25 8.26
N GLU A 169 -18.09 -4.60 9.19
CA GLU A 169 -19.17 -3.66 8.91
C GLU A 169 -18.67 -2.22 8.92
N ASP A 170 -19.32 -1.35 8.14
CA ASP A 170 -18.97 0.07 8.15
C ASP A 170 -19.26 0.67 9.52
N PRO A 171 -18.38 1.52 10.06
CA PRO A 171 -18.72 2.29 11.24
C PRO A 171 -19.92 3.21 10.94
N PRO A 172 -20.91 3.30 11.84
CA PRO A 172 -22.05 4.20 11.65
C PRO A 172 -21.60 5.66 11.48
N ASP A 173 -22.23 6.37 10.53
CA ASP A 173 -21.98 7.78 10.22
C ASP A 173 -20.50 8.15 10.00
N PHE A 174 -19.68 7.19 9.57
CA PHE A 174 -18.23 7.37 9.55
C PHE A 174 -17.76 8.48 8.60
N ALA A 175 -18.41 8.62 7.44
CA ALA A 175 -18.10 9.69 6.49
C ALA A 175 -18.26 11.07 7.15
N LYS A 176 -19.37 11.31 7.86
CA LYS A 176 -19.60 12.56 8.60
C LYS A 176 -18.53 12.77 9.67
N TYR A 177 -18.22 11.73 10.44
CA TYR A 177 -17.16 11.77 11.45
C TYR A 177 -15.78 12.14 10.87
N LEU A 178 -15.40 11.59 9.70
CA LEU A 178 -14.14 11.95 9.03
C LEU A 178 -14.12 13.41 8.59
N VAL A 179 -15.23 13.91 8.05
CA VAL A 179 -15.36 15.33 7.65
C VAL A 179 -15.23 16.25 8.85
N GLU A 180 -15.89 15.94 9.96
CA GLU A 180 -15.82 16.72 11.20
C GLU A 180 -14.41 16.73 11.79
N ARG A 181 -13.69 15.60 11.72
CA ARG A 181 -12.35 15.49 12.30
C ARG A 181 -11.24 16.12 11.48
N LEU A 182 -11.31 16.02 10.15
CA LEU A 182 -10.29 16.56 9.26
C LEU A 182 -10.59 18.00 8.81
N GLY A 183 -11.87 18.39 8.83
CA GLY A 183 -12.32 19.77 8.68
C GLY A 183 -11.73 20.49 7.47
N GLU A 184 -11.15 21.66 7.73
CA GLU A 184 -10.57 22.54 6.71
C GLU A 184 -9.34 21.98 6.01
N HIS A 185 -8.74 20.89 6.51
CA HIS A 185 -7.61 20.25 5.85
C HIS A 185 -8.03 19.41 4.66
N LEU A 186 -9.31 19.06 4.51
CA LEU A 186 -9.79 18.23 3.41
C LEU A 186 -9.72 18.95 2.07
N ILE A 187 -9.12 18.28 1.09
CA ILE A 187 -9.19 18.63 -0.32
C ILE A 187 -10.43 17.94 -0.90
N PRO A 188 -11.49 18.67 -1.30
CA PRO A 188 -12.70 18.06 -1.84
C PRO A 188 -12.45 17.25 -3.11
N GLN A 189 -13.35 16.32 -3.41
CA GLN A 189 -13.27 15.46 -4.59
C GLN A 189 -13.42 16.28 -5.88
N ASP A 190 -12.27 16.60 -6.48
CA ASP A 190 -12.16 17.33 -7.74
C ASP A 190 -10.98 16.79 -8.55
N GLU A 191 -11.26 16.26 -9.74
CA GLU A 191 -10.27 15.72 -10.66
C GLU A 191 -9.23 16.74 -11.13
N ALA A 192 -9.56 18.04 -11.09
CA ALA A 192 -8.60 19.08 -11.44
C ALA A 192 -7.42 19.14 -10.45
N VAL A 193 -7.55 18.56 -9.24
CA VAL A 193 -6.48 18.48 -8.23
C VAL A 193 -5.22 17.87 -8.79
N PHE A 194 -5.31 16.87 -9.69
CA PHE A 194 -4.11 16.24 -10.27
C PHE A 194 -3.23 17.23 -11.05
N GLY A 195 -3.83 18.25 -11.68
CA GLY A 195 -3.11 19.28 -12.42
C GLY A 195 -2.61 20.44 -11.56
N LYS A 196 -3.14 20.60 -10.34
CA LYS A 196 -2.80 21.72 -9.44
C LYS A 196 -1.42 21.54 -8.82
N THR A 197 -0.77 22.66 -8.58
CA THR A 197 0.42 22.78 -7.72
C THR A 197 0.02 22.60 -6.26
N VAL A 198 0.98 22.27 -5.40
CA VAL A 198 0.75 22.21 -3.95
C VAL A 198 0.28 23.56 -3.41
N ALA A 199 0.85 24.67 -3.88
CA ALA A 199 0.44 26.01 -3.49
C ALA A 199 -1.05 26.29 -3.75
N GLU A 200 -1.58 25.85 -4.91
CA GLU A 200 -2.99 25.99 -5.27
C GLU A 200 -3.94 25.14 -4.40
N LEU A 201 -3.43 24.13 -3.69
CA LEU A 201 -4.24 23.31 -2.76
C LEU A 201 -4.32 23.93 -1.37
N LEU A 202 -3.30 24.68 -0.96
CA LEU A 202 -3.23 25.25 0.39
C LEU A 202 -4.41 26.21 0.66
N PRO A 203 -4.94 26.23 1.90
CA PRO A 203 -4.46 25.53 3.10
C PRO A 203 -4.90 24.05 3.22
N ARG A 204 -5.65 23.51 2.25
CA ARG A 204 -6.12 22.12 2.26
C ARG A 204 -4.98 21.17 1.87
N ARG A 205 -4.84 20.07 2.60
CA ARG A 205 -3.66 19.19 2.53
C ARG A 205 -3.96 17.70 2.60
N VAL A 206 -5.22 17.29 2.76
CA VAL A 206 -5.60 15.87 2.90
C VAL A 206 -6.57 15.47 1.80
N ILE A 207 -6.13 14.58 0.91
CA ILE A 207 -7.02 13.82 0.03
C ILE A 207 -7.48 12.59 0.83
N CYS A 208 -8.68 12.65 1.42
CA CYS A 208 -9.22 11.54 2.23
C CYS A 208 -10.07 10.62 1.36
N VAL A 209 -9.57 9.44 1.03
CA VAL A 209 -10.30 8.42 0.26
C VAL A 209 -11.05 7.51 1.24
N TRP A 210 -12.37 7.59 1.24
CA TRP A 210 -13.24 6.71 2.05
C TRP A 210 -13.79 5.57 1.20
N LYS A 211 -13.50 4.33 1.59
CA LYS A 211 -13.97 3.11 0.92
C LYS A 211 -14.90 2.30 1.85
N PRO A 212 -16.18 2.67 1.94
CA PRO A 212 -17.17 1.89 2.66
C PRO A 212 -17.45 0.55 1.97
N ARG A 213 -18.01 -0.40 2.70
CA ARG A 213 -18.48 -1.71 2.21
C ARG A 213 -19.95 -1.69 1.82
N LYS A 214 -20.79 -1.05 2.63
CA LYS A 214 -22.26 -1.05 2.48
C LYS A 214 -22.86 0.34 2.38
N SER A 215 -22.23 1.32 3.02
CA SER A 215 -22.63 2.72 2.97
C SER A 215 -22.41 3.29 1.57
N PRO A 216 -23.18 4.31 1.16
CA PRO A 216 -22.96 4.98 -0.10
C PRO A 216 -21.52 5.51 -0.21
N ALA A 217 -20.91 5.34 -1.39
CA ALA A 217 -19.63 5.94 -1.67
C ALA A 217 -19.76 7.48 -1.75
N PRO A 218 -18.72 8.24 -1.36
CA PRO A 218 -18.71 9.69 -1.51
C PRO A 218 -19.03 10.15 -2.94
N GLY A 219 -19.84 11.20 -3.04
CA GLY A 219 -20.25 11.84 -4.29
C GLY A 219 -19.21 12.80 -4.88
N ARG A 220 -19.44 13.23 -6.13
CA ARG A 220 -18.61 14.26 -6.78
C ARG A 220 -18.73 15.61 -6.07
N GLY A 221 -17.59 16.25 -5.80
CA GLY A 221 -17.54 17.54 -5.10
C GLY A 221 -17.69 17.44 -3.58
N GLU A 222 -17.91 16.25 -3.03
CA GLU A 222 -17.96 16.05 -1.58
C GLU A 222 -16.57 16.18 -0.95
N PRO A 223 -16.48 16.42 0.39
CA PRO A 223 -15.20 16.53 1.07
C PRO A 223 -14.34 15.26 1.04
N LEU A 224 -14.97 14.08 0.92
CA LEU A 224 -14.28 12.79 0.86
C LEU A 224 -14.23 12.27 -0.58
N TRP A 225 -13.18 11.54 -0.90
CA TRP A 225 -12.97 10.92 -2.19
C TRP A 225 -13.48 9.48 -2.18
N SER A 226 -14.17 9.08 -3.23
CA SER A 226 -14.64 7.71 -3.42
C SER A 226 -13.51 6.75 -3.83
N SER A 227 -13.79 5.45 -3.66
CA SER A 227 -12.84 4.37 -3.95
C SER A 227 -12.31 4.37 -5.40
N GLY A 228 -13.07 4.93 -6.34
CA GLY A 228 -12.69 5.01 -7.76
C GLY A 228 -11.46 5.87 -8.06
N TYR A 229 -11.01 6.67 -7.09
CA TYR A 229 -9.87 7.60 -7.23
C TYR A 229 -8.55 7.06 -6.67
N LEU A 230 -8.55 5.92 -5.98
CA LEU A 230 -7.34 5.21 -5.59
C LEU A 230 -7.49 3.74 -5.97
N ARG A 231 -6.89 3.38 -7.10
CA ARG A 231 -7.00 2.05 -7.72
C ARG A 231 -5.72 1.27 -7.54
N ASP A 232 -5.85 -0.04 -7.51
CA ASP A 232 -4.73 -0.98 -7.51
C ASP A 232 -5.15 -2.28 -8.17
N ASN A 233 -4.15 -3.11 -8.47
CA ASN A 233 -4.34 -4.52 -8.82
C ASN A 233 -3.68 -5.36 -7.74
N TRP A 234 -4.29 -5.41 -6.54
CA TRP A 234 -3.81 -6.27 -5.45
C TRP A 234 -3.71 -7.74 -5.92
N ILE A 235 -2.69 -8.44 -5.42
CA ILE A 235 -2.38 -9.82 -5.79
C ILE A 235 -2.09 -10.61 -4.53
N ASP A 236 -2.85 -11.68 -4.33
CA ASP A 236 -2.66 -12.60 -3.21
C ASP A 236 -1.53 -13.58 -3.50
N THR A 237 -0.31 -13.22 -3.10
CA THR A 237 0.86 -14.09 -3.32
C THR A 237 1.97 -13.82 -2.34
N ASP A 238 2.67 -14.87 -1.90
CA ASP A 238 3.90 -14.79 -1.11
C ASP A 238 5.18 -14.93 -1.98
N LEU A 239 4.99 -15.00 -3.30
CA LEU A 239 6.02 -15.22 -4.32
C LEU A 239 6.54 -13.87 -4.85
N PRO A 240 7.80 -13.49 -4.54
CA PRO A 240 8.28 -12.13 -4.76
C PRO A 240 8.43 -11.77 -6.24
N GLU A 241 8.94 -12.68 -7.07
CA GLU A 241 9.11 -12.43 -8.51
C GLU A 241 7.75 -12.35 -9.20
N THR A 242 6.81 -13.24 -8.86
CA THR A 242 5.45 -13.19 -9.40
C THR A 242 4.77 -11.86 -9.08
N LYS A 243 4.89 -11.35 -7.84
CA LYS A 243 4.36 -10.05 -7.45
C LYS A 243 5.05 -8.92 -8.23
N TYR A 244 6.38 -8.94 -8.31
CA TYR A 244 7.18 -7.94 -8.99
C TYR A 244 6.82 -7.81 -10.48
N GLU A 245 6.75 -8.93 -11.20
CA GLU A 245 6.40 -8.94 -12.63
C GLU A 245 4.97 -8.51 -12.90
N SER A 246 4.05 -8.96 -12.04
CA SER A 246 2.65 -8.58 -12.15
C SER A 246 2.46 -7.09 -11.89
N ASN A 247 3.17 -6.52 -10.92
CA ASN A 247 3.20 -5.08 -10.66
C ASN A 247 3.68 -4.30 -11.91
N LEU A 248 4.78 -4.72 -12.55
CA LEU A 248 5.25 -4.10 -13.80
C LEU A 248 4.23 -4.24 -14.95
N LYS A 249 3.62 -5.42 -15.08
CA LYS A 249 2.59 -5.69 -16.09
C LYS A 249 1.38 -4.77 -15.92
N PHE A 250 0.82 -4.69 -14.71
CA PHE A 250 -0.35 -3.87 -14.45
C PHE A 250 -0.04 -2.36 -14.50
N LEU A 251 1.16 -1.94 -14.07
CA LEU A 251 1.64 -0.58 -14.29
C LEU A 251 1.69 -0.24 -15.79
N GLY A 252 2.17 -1.16 -16.62
CA GLY A 252 2.20 -1.04 -18.08
C GLY A 252 0.82 -1.00 -18.77
N GLN A 253 -0.26 -1.26 -18.04
CA GLN A 253 -1.64 -1.09 -18.54
C GLN A 253 -2.23 0.26 -18.18
N GLN A 254 -1.59 1.04 -17.30
CA GLN A 254 -2.09 2.34 -16.89
C GLN A 254 -1.67 3.44 -17.86
N PRO A 255 -2.48 4.50 -18.05
CA PRO A 255 -2.02 5.73 -18.69
C PRO A 255 -0.92 6.41 -17.86
N PRO A 256 -0.14 7.32 -18.49
CA PRO A 256 0.78 8.21 -17.78
C PRO A 256 0.06 8.97 -16.64
N ALA A 257 0.76 9.21 -15.52
CA ALA A 257 0.16 9.80 -14.34
C ALA A 257 -0.47 11.18 -14.60
N ARG A 258 0.10 11.97 -15.52
CA ARG A 258 -0.43 13.28 -15.94
C ARG A 258 -1.79 13.22 -16.65
N ASP A 259 -2.07 12.10 -17.30
CA ASP A 259 -3.26 11.90 -18.14
C ASP A 259 -4.39 11.19 -17.37
N ARG A 260 -4.10 10.65 -16.18
CA ARG A 260 -5.08 9.99 -15.32
C ARG A 260 -5.87 10.99 -14.48
N ARG A 261 -7.05 10.56 -14.06
CA ARG A 261 -7.93 11.25 -13.11
C ARG A 261 -8.13 10.45 -11.82
N TYR A 262 -7.18 9.57 -11.52
CA TYR A 262 -7.13 8.73 -10.33
C TYR A 262 -5.67 8.41 -9.98
N LEU A 263 -5.43 8.11 -8.72
CA LEU A 263 -4.18 7.55 -8.23
C LEU A 263 -4.13 6.06 -8.53
N TYR A 264 -3.00 5.59 -9.06
CA TYR A 264 -2.74 4.16 -9.25
C TYR A 264 -1.62 3.70 -8.31
N ARG A 265 -1.95 2.71 -7.47
CA ARG A 265 -1.08 2.14 -6.44
C ARG A 265 -0.47 0.83 -6.93
N VAL A 266 0.87 0.85 -6.96
CA VAL A 266 1.70 -0.34 -7.01
C VAL A 266 2.05 -0.73 -5.58
N GLU A 267 1.81 -1.98 -5.22
CA GLU A 267 2.11 -2.48 -3.87
C GLU A 267 3.33 -3.39 -3.89
N ASN A 268 4.41 -2.93 -3.26
CA ASN A 268 5.63 -3.68 -3.02
C ASN A 268 5.51 -4.56 -1.77
N THR A 269 4.43 -5.33 -1.69
CA THR A 269 4.12 -6.22 -0.57
C THR A 269 3.77 -7.60 -1.08
N VAL A 270 4.02 -8.61 -0.25
CA VAL A 270 3.62 -10.00 -0.51
C VAL A 270 2.87 -10.54 0.69
N THR A 271 1.84 -11.36 0.43
CA THR A 271 0.86 -11.81 1.42
C THR A 271 1.21 -13.23 1.86
N PRO A 272 1.37 -13.51 3.17
CA PRO A 272 1.55 -14.87 3.66
C PRO A 272 0.44 -15.81 3.19
N GLN A 273 0.80 -16.98 2.68
CA GLN A 273 -0.15 -18.00 2.23
C GLN A 273 -0.29 -19.11 3.27
N ALA A 274 -1.51 -19.62 3.47
CA ALA A 274 -1.81 -20.64 4.49
C ALA A 274 -1.10 -21.99 4.24
N ASP A 275 -0.70 -22.26 3.00
CA ASP A 275 0.06 -23.44 2.59
C ASP A 275 1.59 -23.26 2.79
N ASN A 276 2.06 -22.08 3.20
CA ASN A 276 3.46 -21.81 3.54
C ASN A 276 3.70 -21.88 5.05
N PRO A 277 4.71 -22.63 5.54
CA PRO A 277 5.04 -22.66 6.97
C PRO A 277 5.54 -21.32 7.54
N VAL A 278 5.96 -20.38 6.70
CA VAL A 278 6.31 -19.02 7.12
C VAL A 278 5.10 -18.11 6.89
N VAL A 279 4.28 -17.98 7.93
CA VAL A 279 3.05 -17.15 7.90
C VAL A 279 3.23 -15.76 8.56
N CYS A 280 4.37 -15.51 9.20
CA CYS A 280 4.67 -14.20 9.78
C CYS A 280 4.87 -13.17 8.66
N VAL A 281 4.24 -12.00 8.79
CA VAL A 281 4.22 -10.94 7.77
C VAL A 281 5.65 -10.46 7.46
N ARG A 282 6.45 -10.17 8.49
CA ARG A 282 7.79 -9.58 8.31
C ARG A 282 8.75 -10.47 7.49
N PRO A 283 8.93 -11.78 7.77
CA PRO A 283 9.70 -12.66 6.91
C PRO A 283 9.17 -12.80 5.47
N VAL A 284 7.87 -12.66 5.26
CA VAL A 284 7.25 -12.77 3.93
C VAL A 284 7.47 -11.47 3.15
N THR A 285 7.20 -10.31 3.72
CA THR A 285 7.38 -9.03 3.02
C THR A 285 8.86 -8.67 2.79
N ASN A 286 9.77 -9.16 3.64
CA ASN A 286 11.23 -9.11 3.41
C ASN A 286 11.68 -9.75 2.09
N ARG A 287 10.84 -10.58 1.46
CA ARG A 287 11.15 -11.22 0.18
C ARG A 287 11.12 -10.24 -0.99
N ILE A 288 10.42 -9.11 -0.87
CA ILE A 288 10.24 -8.15 -1.97
C ILE A 288 10.65 -6.72 -1.61
N ARG A 289 10.47 -6.29 -0.34
CA ARG A 289 10.61 -4.86 0.02
C ARG A 289 11.98 -4.27 -0.32
N GLY A 290 13.05 -5.05 -0.24
CA GLY A 290 14.42 -4.62 -0.54
C GLY A 290 14.70 -4.30 -2.02
N TYR A 291 13.76 -4.63 -2.91
CA TYR A 291 13.91 -4.40 -4.36
C TYR A 291 13.18 -3.15 -4.86
N ALA A 292 12.79 -2.24 -3.96
CA ALA A 292 12.04 -1.03 -4.33
C ALA A 292 12.78 -0.15 -5.35
N ARG A 293 14.09 0.09 -5.14
CA ARG A 293 14.90 0.89 -6.07
C ARG A 293 15.03 0.22 -7.43
N SER A 294 15.30 -1.09 -7.46
CA SER A 294 15.38 -1.85 -8.71
C SER A 294 14.04 -1.93 -9.44
N PHE A 295 12.92 -1.99 -8.72
CA PHE A 295 11.59 -1.87 -9.33
C PHE A 295 11.42 -0.54 -10.06
N ILE A 296 11.82 0.57 -9.43
CA ILE A 296 11.77 1.90 -10.05
C ILE A 296 12.70 1.95 -11.26
N ALA A 297 13.97 1.51 -11.13
CA ALA A 297 14.93 1.43 -12.23
C ALA A 297 14.36 0.66 -13.43
N GLU A 298 13.78 -0.51 -13.18
CA GLU A 298 13.20 -1.34 -14.23
C GLU A 298 11.95 -0.72 -14.86
N ALA A 299 11.10 -0.05 -14.07
CA ALA A 299 9.97 0.68 -14.61
C ALA A 299 10.43 1.78 -15.57
N PHE A 300 11.50 2.52 -15.24
CA PHE A 300 12.11 3.51 -16.15
C PHE A 300 12.73 2.86 -17.39
N ALA A 301 13.51 1.79 -17.22
CA ALA A 301 14.12 1.06 -18.34
C ALA A 301 13.08 0.51 -19.34
N LYS A 302 11.86 0.19 -18.87
CA LYS A 302 10.73 -0.25 -19.69
C LYS A 302 9.85 0.88 -20.23
N GLY A 303 10.20 2.15 -19.99
CA GLY A 303 9.38 3.30 -20.41
C GLY A 303 8.04 3.43 -19.66
N LEU A 304 8.00 2.95 -18.42
CA LEU A 304 6.83 3.00 -17.53
C LEU A 304 6.99 4.01 -16.39
N GLY A 305 8.14 4.69 -16.32
CA GLY A 305 8.48 5.63 -15.24
C GLY A 305 7.47 6.76 -15.05
N ASP A 306 6.84 7.24 -16.13
CA ASP A 306 5.81 8.27 -16.13
C ASP A 306 4.44 7.79 -15.62
N ARG A 307 4.24 6.46 -15.49
CA ARG A 307 3.00 5.84 -14.99
C ARG A 307 3.04 5.59 -13.49
N LEU A 308 4.23 5.46 -12.90
CA LEU A 308 4.39 5.22 -11.46
C LEU A 308 3.90 6.45 -10.67
N GLN A 309 3.01 6.25 -9.70
CA GLN A 309 2.46 7.39 -8.96
C GLN A 309 2.30 7.07 -7.49
N VAL A 310 1.67 5.96 -7.11
CA VAL A 310 1.68 5.53 -5.72
C VAL A 310 2.52 4.26 -5.63
N PHE A 311 3.48 4.23 -4.72
CA PHE A 311 4.28 3.05 -4.42
C PHE A 311 4.20 2.76 -2.94
N SER A 312 3.60 1.61 -2.57
CA SER A 312 3.35 1.26 -1.17
C SER A 312 4.21 0.09 -0.71
N THR A 313 4.64 0.10 0.55
CA THR A 313 5.42 -0.99 1.16
C THR A 313 4.94 -1.34 2.56
N ASP A 314 5.29 -2.53 3.04
CA ASP A 314 5.31 -2.83 4.47
C ASP A 314 6.63 -2.39 5.09
N PHE A 315 6.60 -2.08 6.39
CA PHE A 315 7.77 -1.69 7.19
C PHE A 315 8.62 -0.65 6.48
N ILE A 316 8.00 0.48 6.14
CA ILE A 316 8.65 1.59 5.42
C ILE A 316 9.96 2.01 6.10
N ASP A 317 10.94 2.36 5.27
CA ASP A 317 12.23 2.89 5.68
C ASP A 317 12.59 4.15 4.89
N GLY A 318 13.69 4.80 5.27
CA GLY A 318 14.11 6.06 4.67
C GLY A 318 14.58 5.92 3.22
N ASP A 319 15.19 4.81 2.83
CA ASP A 319 15.68 4.62 1.47
C ASP A 319 14.52 4.48 0.47
N PHE A 320 13.45 3.78 0.87
CA PHE A 320 12.20 3.73 0.12
C PHE A 320 11.60 5.12 -0.13
N VAL A 321 11.57 5.95 0.92
CA VAL A 321 11.08 7.34 0.81
C VAL A 321 11.96 8.15 -0.11
N ASP A 322 13.29 8.05 0.04
CA ASP A 322 14.25 8.79 -0.77
C ASP A 322 14.13 8.45 -2.25
N ALA A 323 13.91 7.18 -2.59
CA ALA A 323 13.70 6.75 -3.96
C ALA A 323 12.46 7.40 -4.58
N CYS A 324 11.33 7.41 -3.87
CA CYS A 324 10.10 8.05 -4.32
C CYS A 324 10.21 9.58 -4.41
N ALA A 325 10.82 10.23 -3.41
CA ALA A 325 11.08 11.67 -3.41
C ALA A 325 12.05 12.05 -4.54
N GLY A 326 13.05 11.23 -4.82
CA GLY A 326 14.01 11.41 -5.91
C GLY A 326 13.36 11.41 -7.28
N VAL A 327 12.48 10.44 -7.57
CA VAL A 327 11.71 10.44 -8.83
C VAL A 327 10.81 11.68 -8.91
N THR A 328 10.18 12.06 -7.80
CA THR A 328 9.33 13.27 -7.76
C THR A 328 10.13 14.52 -8.08
N LYS A 329 11.30 14.69 -7.46
CA LYS A 329 12.23 15.78 -7.77
C LYS A 329 12.62 15.79 -9.25
N ALA A 330 12.99 14.63 -9.79
CA ALA A 330 13.42 14.52 -11.18
C ALA A 330 12.32 14.97 -12.16
N ARG A 331 11.05 14.66 -11.86
CA ARG A 331 9.88 15.15 -12.63
C ARG A 331 9.66 16.65 -12.50
N VAL A 332 9.87 17.22 -11.31
CA VAL A 332 9.77 18.66 -11.06
C VAL A 332 10.86 19.43 -11.83
N ASP A 333 12.04 18.83 -11.97
CA ASP A 333 13.17 19.40 -12.71
C ASP A 333 13.14 19.10 -14.22
N GLY A 334 12.17 18.30 -14.70
CA GLY A 334 12.04 17.94 -16.12
C GLY A 334 13.07 16.92 -16.61
N THR A 335 13.62 16.11 -15.71
CA THR A 335 14.65 15.09 -15.98
C THR A 335 14.12 13.65 -15.96
N ALA A 336 12.81 13.46 -15.77
CA ALA A 336 12.14 12.16 -15.65
C ALA A 336 10.78 12.11 -16.35
#